data_AF-V8D174-F1
#
_entry.id   AF-V8D174-F1
#
_cell.length_a   1.000
_cell.length_b   1.000
_cell.length_c   1.000
_cell.angle_alpha   90.00
_cell.angle_beta   90.00
_cell.angle_gamma   90.00
#
_symmetry.space_group_name_H-M   'P 1'
#
loop_
_entity.id
_entity.type
_entity.pdbx_description
1 polymer ?
#
loop_
_entity_poly.entity_id
_entity_poly.type
_entity_poly.pdbx_seq_one_letter_code
_entity_poly.pdbx_strand_id
1 'polypeptide(L)' 'MAEYRVLNPDEDVVDKVEFNNAEDAYEWFKNREVPSGQLGFRMEVNVDGDWRFFDQTDGTRSRD' A
#
# COMPACT_ATOMS: atom_id res chain seq x y z
N MET A 1 3.00 15.58 7.14
CA MET A 1 3.37 14.67 6.04
C MET A 1 3.76 13.35 6.68
N ALA A 2 3.22 12.25 6.17
CA ALA A 2 3.61 10.91 6.57
C ALA A 2 4.20 10.20 5.34
N GLU A 3 5.25 9.41 5.56
CA GLU A 3 5.86 8.63 4.49
C GLU A 3 5.06 7.34 4.32
N TYR A 4 4.61 7.05 3.11
CA TYR A 4 3.92 5.83 2.77
C TYR A 4 4.83 4.98 1.89
N ARG A 5 4.87 3.68 2.15
CA ARG A 5 5.60 2.72 1.33
C ARG A 5 4.69 1.59 0.90
N VAL A 6 4.92 1.10 -0.31
CA VAL A 6 4.24 -0.06 -0.85
C VAL A 6 5.22 -1.22 -0.90
N LEU A 7 4.80 -2.32 -0.30
CA LEU A 7 5.50 -3.59 -0.32
C LEU A 7 4.80 -4.51 -1.31
N ASN A 8 5.58 -5.27 -2.06
CA ASN A 8 5.09 -6.37 -2.88
C ASN A 8 4.78 -7.61 -1.98
N PRO A 9 4.17 -8.68 -2.50
CA PRO A 9 3.93 -9.90 -1.73
C PRO A 9 5.20 -10.58 -1.18
N ASP A 10 6.38 -10.27 -1.70
CA ASP A 10 7.68 -10.71 -1.20
C ASP A 10 8.24 -9.81 -0.08
N GLU A 11 7.43 -8.86 0.42
CA GLU A 11 7.80 -7.88 1.45
C GLU A 11 8.93 -6.92 1.04
N ASP A 12 9.19 -6.78 -0.26
CA ASP A 12 10.13 -5.82 -0.83
C ASP A 12 9.46 -4.48 -1.13
N VAL A 13 10.16 -3.39 -0.82
CA VAL A 13 9.64 -2.04 -1.01
C VAL A 13 9.78 -1.62 -2.45
N VAL A 14 8.66 -1.67 -3.18
CA VAL A 14 8.61 -1.29 -4.59
C VAL A 14 8.43 0.21 -4.80
N ASP A 15 7.97 0.94 -3.78
CA ASP A 15 7.65 2.36 -3.91
C ASP A 15 7.55 3.08 -2.56
N LYS A 16 7.83 4.38 -2.58
CA LYS A 16 7.75 5.26 -1.42
C LYS A 16 7.32 6.65 -1.86
N VAL A 17 6.29 7.18 -1.21
CA VAL A 17 5.75 8.52 -1.46
C VAL A 17 5.33 9.16 -0.14
N GLU A 18 5.59 10.45 0.01
CA GLU A 18 5.11 11.22 1.15
C GLU A 18 3.78 11.87 0.83
N PHE A 19 2.78 11.66 1.69
CA PHE A 19 1.47 12.29 1.57
C PHE A 19 1.19 13.23 2.75
N ASN A 20 0.40 14.26 2.49
CA ASN A 20 -0.05 15.16 3.54
C ASN A 20 -1.14 14.52 4.41
N ASN A 21 -1.98 13.67 3.80
CA ASN A 21 -3.13 13.04 4.42
C ASN A 21 -3.27 11.57 3.99
N ALA A 22 -4.03 10.82 4.77
CA ALA A 22 -4.33 9.41 4.51
C ALA A 22 -5.22 9.18 3.28
N GLU A 23 -6.11 10.12 2.94
CA GLU A 23 -6.99 10.01 1.77
C GLU A 23 -6.19 10.01 0.46
N ASP A 24 -5.28 10.97 0.28
CA ASP A 24 -4.41 11.02 -0.92
C ASP A 24 -3.60 9.72 -1.09
N ALA A 25 -3.06 9.19 0.01
CA ALA A 25 -2.31 7.94 0.00
C ALA A 25 -3.20 6.75 -0.41
N TYR A 26 -4.42 6.68 0.13
CA TYR A 26 -5.37 5.63 -0.21
C TYR A 26 -5.81 5.69 -1.68
N GLU A 27 -6.12 6.89 -2.19
CA GLU A 27 -6.47 7.07 -3.60
C GLU A 27 -5.32 6.72 -4.53
N TRP A 28 -4.09 7.11 -4.18
CA TRP A 28 -2.90 6.71 -4.93
C TRP A 28 -2.71 5.20 -4.94
N PHE A 29 -2.86 4.54 -3.78
CA PHE A 29 -2.71 3.09 -3.65
C PHE A 29 -3.80 2.32 -4.42
N LYS A 30 -5.04 2.84 -4.44
CA LYS A 30 -6.14 2.29 -5.23
C LYS A 30 -5.98 2.49 -6.73
N ASN A 31 -5.53 3.68 -7.15
CA ASN A 31 -5.34 4.02 -8.57
C ASN A 31 -4.07 3.42 -9.15
N ARG A 32 -3.14 2.96 -8.31
CA ARG A 32 -2.00 2.18 -8.76
C ARG A 32 -2.58 0.93 -9.42
N GLU A 33 -2.47 0.86 -10.74
CA GLU A 33 -2.68 -0.37 -11.49
C GLU A 33 -1.67 -1.39 -10.98
N VAL A 34 -2.10 -2.15 -9.98
CA VAL A 34 -1.43 -3.38 -9.59
C VAL A 34 -1.43 -4.21 -10.87
N PRO A 35 -0.25 -4.57 -11.43
CA PRO A 35 -0.22 -5.39 -12.63
C PRO A 35 -1.11 -6.60 -12.36
N SER A 36 -2.11 -6.79 -13.21
CA SER A 36 -3.42 -7.41 -12.93
C SER A 36 -3.37 -8.89 -12.51
N GLY A 37 -2.19 -9.41 -12.19
CA GLY A 37 -1.94 -10.77 -11.69
C GLY A 37 -1.13 -10.85 -10.39
N GLN A 38 -0.72 -9.73 -9.77
CA GLN A 38 -0.02 -9.76 -8.47
C GLN A 38 -0.92 -9.17 -7.37
N LEU A 39 -1.59 -10.06 -6.64
CA LEU A 39 -2.34 -9.75 -5.44
C LEU A 39 -1.39 -9.76 -4.23
N GLY A 40 -1.70 -8.99 -3.18
CA GLY A 40 -0.90 -8.99 -1.94
C GLY A 40 0.09 -7.83 -1.81
N PHE A 41 -0.15 -6.72 -2.52
CA PHE A 41 0.57 -5.49 -2.22
C PHE A 41 0.06 -4.91 -0.90
N ARG A 42 0.99 -4.47 -0.06
CA ARG A 42 0.72 -3.93 1.28
C ARG A 42 1.22 -2.51 1.34
N MET A 43 0.37 -1.58 1.77
CA MET A 43 0.77 -0.22 2.08
C MET A 43 1.01 -0.07 3.57
N GLU A 44 2.12 0.58 3.91
CA GLU A 44 2.48 0.94 5.28
C GLU A 44 2.71 2.44 5.36
N VAL A 45 2.38 3.00 6.51
CA VAL A 45 2.60 4.40 6.85
C VAL A 45 3.68 4.51 7.92
N ASN A 46 4.58 5.48 7.77
CA ASN A 46 5.54 5.86 8.78
C ASN A 46 4.91 6.84 9.75
N VAL A 47 4.83 6.44 11.01
CA VAL A 47 4.36 7.26 12.12
C VAL A 47 5.52 7.41 13.08
N ASP A 48 6.17 8.58 13.07
CA ASP A 48 7.27 8.91 14.01
C ASP A 48 8.47 7.94 13.92
N GLY A 49 8.78 7.43 12.72
CA GLY A 49 9.84 6.44 12.50
C GLY A 49 9.37 4.98 12.60
N ASP A 50 8.13 4.75 13.03
CA ASP A 50 7.50 3.44 13.17
C ASP A 50 6.65 3.13 11.93
N TRP A 51 6.97 2.05 11.22
CA TRP A 51 6.16 1.59 10.09
C TRP A 51 4.96 0.80 10.58
N ARG A 52 3.76 1.24 10.22
CA ARG A 52 2.49 0.61 10.58
C ARG A 52 1.73 0.20 9.33
N PHE A 53 1.11 -0.98 9.40
CA PHE A 53 0.18 -1.44 8.38
C PHE A 53 -0.94 -0.40 8.18
N PHE A 54 -1.15 0.03 6.95
CA PHE A 54 -2.20 0.97 6.59
C PHE A 54 -3.33 0.27 5.84
N ASP A 55 -3.04 -0.33 4.69
CA ASP A 55 -4.01 -1.01 3.84
C ASP A 55 -3.31 -2.09 2.99
N GLN A 56 -4.07 -3.02 2.40
CA GLN A 56 -3.53 -3.97 1.42
C GLN A 56 -4.53 -4.16 0.29
N THR A 57 -4.03 -4.48 -0.91
CA THR A 57 -4.91 -4.90 -1.99
C THR A 57 -5.48 -6.26 -1.62
N ASP A 58 -6.71 -6.27 -1.06
CA ASP A 58 -7.47 -7.49 -0.84
C ASP A 58 -7.76 -8.08 -2.21
N GLY A 59 -6.95 -9.07 -2.58
CA GLY A 59 -7.29 -9.98 -3.63
C GLY A 59 -8.55 -10.70 -3.20
N THR A 60 -9.70 -10.17 -3.62
CA THR A 60 -11.01 -10.77 -3.38
C THR A 60 -11.02 -12.13 -4.06
N ARG A 61 -10.52 -13.14 -3.35
CA ARG A 61 -10.83 -14.53 -3.64
C ARG A 61 -12.29 -14.69 -3.27
N SER A 62 -13.16 -14.46 -4.25
CA SER A 62 -14.49 -15.02 -4.27
C SER A 62 -14.33 -16.53 -4.00
N ARG A 63 -14.50 -16.92 -2.73
CA ARG A 63 -14.66 -18.30 -2.33
C ARG A 63 -16.14 -18.58 -2.54
N ASP A 64 -16.42 -19.19 -3.69
CA ASP A 64 -17.67 -19.89 -4.00
C ASP A 64 -18.00 -20.90 -2.88
#